data_AF-A0AAX2UZE1-F1
#
_entry.id   AF-A0AAX2UZE1-F1
#
_cell.length_a   1.000
_cell.length_b   1.000
_cell.length_c   1.000
_cell.angle_alpha   90.00
_cell.angle_beta   90.00
_cell.angle_gamma   90.00
#
_symmetry.space_group_name_H-M   'P 1'
#
loop_
_entity.id
_entity.type
_entity.pdbx_description
1 polymer ?
#
loop_
_entity_poly.entity_id
_entity_poly.type
_entity_poly.pdbx_seq_one_letter_code
_entity_poly.pdbx_strand_id
1 'polypeptide(L)'
;MHSLAYQHNTGIHPGAMINRAQPKAEPGHDKIRDAVRAWSSSLDNQDVVSALIINEYREQGGTAISFPEDISRARQKLFRFLDNRFDSDQYRENVRELTPAIMAVLPVEFRTRLAPQNDTMSLIASAMKECSEAKQAVLLNAPEHQKMKEVSEGIASLFRLMPEQVGPLMTMVTSMLGVI
;
A
#
# COMPACT_ATOMS: atom_id res chain seq x y z
N MET A 1 -0.23 -62.69 9.46
CA MET A 1 0.03 -61.35 10.03
C MET A 1 0.86 -60.57 9.03
N HIS A 2 0.33 -59.51 8.43
CA HIS A 2 1.10 -58.61 7.56
C HIS A 2 1.30 -57.29 8.31
N SER A 3 2.56 -56.91 8.51
CA SER A 3 2.95 -55.73 9.29
C SER A 3 2.98 -54.50 8.37
N LEU A 4 2.29 -53.42 8.75
CA LEU A 4 2.36 -52.13 8.08
C LEU A 4 3.61 -51.40 8.55
N ALA A 5 4.57 -51.19 7.65
CA ALA A 5 5.74 -50.37 7.93
C ALA A 5 5.36 -48.88 7.84
N TYR A 6 5.25 -48.21 8.98
CA TYR A 6 5.14 -46.75 9.04
C TYR A 6 6.52 -46.13 8.80
N GLN A 7 6.70 -45.48 7.65
CA GLN A 7 7.85 -44.60 7.42
C GLN A 7 7.68 -43.31 8.23
N HIS A 8 8.53 -43.12 9.25
CA HIS A 8 8.65 -41.87 9.98
C HIS A 8 9.48 -40.89 9.12
N ASN A 9 8.81 -39.98 8.43
CA ASN A 9 9.47 -38.88 7.72
C ASN A 9 9.79 -37.76 8.73
N THR A 10 10.97 -37.81 9.36
CA THR A 10 11.51 -36.71 10.17
C THR A 10 12.32 -35.72 9.33
N GLY A 11 11.97 -35.56 8.04
CA GLY A 11 12.49 -34.49 7.21
C GLY A 11 11.93 -33.17 7.72
N ILE A 12 12.69 -32.46 8.56
CA ILE A 12 12.45 -31.03 8.78
C ILE A 12 12.67 -30.38 7.41
N HIS A 13 11.58 -30.10 6.71
CA HIS A 13 11.62 -29.18 5.57
C HIS A 13 11.94 -27.81 6.16
N PRO A 14 13.10 -27.19 5.86
CA PRO A 14 13.29 -25.80 6.18
C PRO A 14 12.34 -25.02 5.29
N GLY A 15 11.10 -24.84 5.75
CA GLY A 15 10.20 -23.88 5.16
C GLY A 15 10.95 -22.56 5.10
N ALA A 16 10.99 -21.94 3.91
CA ALA A 16 11.69 -20.70 3.69
C ALA A 16 11.34 -19.75 4.85
N MET A 17 12.34 -19.42 5.68
CA MET A 17 12.16 -18.44 6.74
C MET A 17 11.78 -17.15 6.05
N ILE A 18 10.49 -16.78 6.14
CA ILE A 18 10.01 -15.48 5.70
C ILE A 18 10.71 -14.49 6.61
N ASN A 19 11.80 -13.93 6.12
CA ASN A 19 12.61 -12.99 6.87
C ASN A 19 11.78 -11.72 7.05
N ARG A 20 11.04 -11.64 8.16
CA ARG A 20 10.23 -10.48 8.56
C ARG A 20 11.08 -9.21 8.75
N ALA A 21 12.41 -9.33 8.71
CA ALA A 21 13.37 -8.24 8.76
C ALA A 21 13.97 -7.87 7.39
N GLN A 22 13.36 -8.24 6.26
CA GLN A 22 13.67 -7.51 5.02
C GLN A 22 13.32 -6.03 5.21
N PRO A 23 14.25 -5.10 4.91
CA PRO A 23 13.91 -3.68 4.92
C PRO A 23 12.72 -3.50 3.99
N LYS A 24 11.59 -3.05 4.57
CA LYS A 24 10.41 -2.70 3.80
C LYS A 24 10.87 -1.75 2.71
N ALA A 25 10.66 -2.11 1.45
CA ALA A 25 11.07 -1.27 0.33
C ALA A 25 10.53 0.14 0.59
N GLU A 26 11.43 1.13 0.63
CA GLU A 26 11.06 2.51 0.87
C GLU A 26 9.99 2.92 -0.14
N PRO A 27 8.96 3.68 0.27
CA PRO A 27 7.92 4.09 -0.65
C PRO A 27 8.55 4.79 -1.86
N GLY A 28 8.18 4.37 -3.08
CA GLY A 28 8.71 4.97 -4.30
C GLY A 28 8.43 6.48 -4.35
N HIS A 29 9.32 7.23 -4.99
CA HIS A 29 9.28 8.70 -5.14
C HIS A 29 7.88 9.24 -5.40
N ASP A 30 7.15 8.66 -6.37
CA ASP A 30 5.81 9.11 -6.75
C ASP A 30 4.81 9.02 -5.60
N LYS A 31 4.88 7.96 -4.77
CA LYS A 31 3.99 7.80 -3.61
C LYS A 31 4.27 8.84 -2.53
N ILE A 32 5.56 9.15 -2.30
CA ILE A 32 5.96 10.21 -1.38
C ILE A 32 5.45 11.57 -1.87
N ARG A 33 5.66 11.89 -3.15
CA ARG A 33 5.11 13.10 -3.78
C ARG A 33 3.60 13.18 -3.60
N ASP A 34 2.88 12.13 -3.96
CA ASP A 34 1.41 12.11 -3.95
C ASP A 34 0.84 12.23 -2.53
N ALA A 35 1.48 11.60 -1.54
CA ALA A 35 1.10 11.73 -0.13
C ALA A 35 1.31 13.16 0.39
N VAL A 36 2.47 13.78 0.11
CA VAL A 36 2.77 15.15 0.55
C VAL A 36 1.87 16.17 -0.17
N ARG A 37 1.55 15.94 -1.45
CA ARG A 37 0.60 16.77 -2.22
C ARG A 37 -0.81 16.68 -1.65
N ALA A 38 -1.30 15.47 -1.39
CA ALA A 38 -2.62 15.28 -0.79
C ALA A 38 -2.73 15.95 0.60
N TRP A 39 -1.69 15.81 1.42
CA TRP A 39 -1.62 16.47 2.72
C TRP A 39 -1.65 17.99 2.57
N SER A 40 -0.83 18.56 1.68
CA SER A 40 -0.78 20.01 1.45
C SER A 40 -2.11 20.57 0.96
N SER A 41 -2.78 19.85 0.05
CA SER A 41 -4.10 20.23 -0.46
C SER A 41 -5.18 20.19 0.64
N SER A 42 -5.10 19.24 1.57
CA SER A 42 -6.08 19.15 2.67
C SER A 42 -6.05 20.33 3.64
N LEU A 43 -4.88 20.98 3.78
CA LEU A 43 -4.68 22.13 4.66
C LEU A 43 -4.78 23.48 3.92
N ASP A 44 -4.87 23.46 2.59
CA ASP A 44 -4.69 24.62 1.72
C ASP A 44 -3.43 25.45 2.06
N ASN A 45 -2.38 24.79 2.53
CA ASN A 45 -1.18 25.46 3.05
C ASN A 45 0.09 24.61 2.88
N GLN A 46 0.82 24.86 1.80
CA GLN A 46 2.10 24.20 1.52
C GLN A 46 3.24 24.68 2.43
N ASP A 47 3.17 25.89 2.98
CA ASP A 47 4.24 26.44 3.83
C ASP A 47 4.31 25.69 5.16
N VAL A 48 3.15 25.42 5.77
CA VAL A 48 3.06 24.63 7.02
C VAL A 48 3.60 23.22 6.81
N VAL A 49 3.17 22.53 5.75
CA VAL A 49 3.65 21.18 5.43
C VAL A 49 5.15 21.17 5.18
N SER A 50 5.66 22.15 4.42
CA SER A 50 7.10 22.25 4.14
C SER A 50 7.91 22.49 5.41
N ALA A 51 7.44 23.39 6.28
CA ALA A 51 8.11 23.69 7.54
C ALA A 51 8.19 22.45 8.45
N LEU A 52 7.10 21.68 8.57
CA LEU A 52 7.10 20.44 9.35
C LEU A 52 8.12 19.42 8.83
N ILE A 53 8.13 19.17 7.51
CA ILE A 53 9.05 18.20 6.90
C ILE A 53 10.51 18.65 7.06
N ILE A 54 10.81 19.93 6.80
CA ILE A 54 12.18 20.44 6.83
C ILE A 54 12.71 20.53 8.27
N ASN A 55 11.86 20.90 9.23
CA ASN A 55 12.26 20.92 10.64
C ASN A 55 12.53 19.50 11.13
N GLU A 56 11.65 18.55 10.85
CA GLU A 56 11.88 17.14 11.20
C GLU A 56 13.16 16.60 10.55
N TYR A 57 13.43 16.92 9.28
CA TYR A 57 14.67 16.52 8.62
C TYR A 57 15.91 17.03 9.36
N ARG A 58 15.88 18.27 9.83
CA ARG A 58 16.97 18.85 10.63
C ARG A 58 17.07 18.20 12.01
N GLU A 59 15.94 17.94 12.67
CA GLU A 59 15.89 17.29 13.99
C GLU A 59 16.42 15.85 13.95
N GLN A 60 16.18 15.14 12.83
CA GLN A 60 16.76 13.83 12.56
C GLN A 60 18.26 13.89 12.18
N GLY A 61 18.88 15.07 12.18
CA GLY A 61 20.30 15.25 11.88
C GLY A 61 20.62 15.31 10.38
N GLY A 62 19.64 15.58 9.52
CA GLY A 62 19.82 15.67 8.08
C GLY A 62 20.71 16.83 7.65
N THR A 63 21.84 16.52 7.01
CA THR A 63 22.84 17.50 6.54
C THR A 63 23.09 17.46 5.03
N ALA A 64 22.65 16.40 4.34
CA ALA A 64 22.87 16.20 2.91
C ALA A 64 22.16 17.26 2.04
N ILE A 65 21.04 17.80 2.53
CA ILE A 65 20.25 18.79 1.81
C ILE A 65 20.24 20.11 2.59
N SER A 66 20.86 21.14 2.01
CA SER A 66 20.78 22.50 2.56
C SER A 66 19.49 23.19 2.13
N PHE A 67 18.58 23.47 3.06
CA PHE A 67 17.39 24.30 2.81
C PHE A 67 17.63 25.77 3.21
N PRO A 68 17.20 26.74 2.39
CA PRO A 68 17.20 28.16 2.76
C PRO A 68 16.38 28.44 4.03
N GLU A 69 16.70 29.51 4.75
CA GLU A 69 15.90 29.97 5.90
C GLU A 69 14.56 30.59 5.49
N ASP A 70 14.50 31.23 4.31
CA ASP A 70 13.26 31.76 3.76
C ASP A 70 12.28 30.63 3.43
N ILE A 71 11.10 30.66 4.07
CA ILE A 71 10.08 29.61 4.00
C ILE A 71 9.59 29.40 2.56
N SER A 72 9.39 30.48 1.80
CA SER A 72 8.89 30.39 0.42
C SER A 72 9.90 29.68 -0.49
N ARG A 73 11.19 30.03 -0.38
CA ARG A 73 12.28 29.39 -1.12
C ARG A 73 12.50 27.94 -0.67
N ALA A 74 12.40 27.67 0.63
CA ALA A 74 12.52 26.33 1.18
C ALA A 74 11.40 25.41 0.67
N ARG A 75 10.14 25.86 0.73
CA ARG A 75 8.97 25.19 0.13
C ARG A 75 9.21 24.93 -1.36
N GLN A 76 9.56 25.96 -2.13
CA GLN A 76 9.78 25.81 -3.57
C GLN A 76 10.84 24.75 -3.87
N LYS A 77 11.94 24.73 -3.10
CA LYS A 77 12.99 23.72 -3.24
C LYS A 77 12.49 22.31 -2.93
N LEU A 78 11.76 22.12 -1.83
CA LEU A 78 11.16 20.84 -1.44
C LEU A 78 10.24 20.31 -2.54
N PHE A 79 9.27 21.11 -2.99
CA PHE A 79 8.34 20.69 -4.04
C PHE A 79 9.01 20.49 -5.40
N ARG A 80 10.11 21.19 -5.68
CA ARG A 80 10.89 20.93 -6.90
C ARG A 80 11.53 19.54 -6.87
N PHE A 81 12.02 19.08 -5.72
CA PHE A 81 12.51 17.72 -5.58
C PHE A 81 11.38 16.69 -5.70
N LEU A 82 10.26 16.92 -5.01
CA LEU A 82 9.09 16.03 -5.07
C LEU A 82 8.49 15.92 -6.48
N ASP A 83 8.35 17.04 -7.19
CA ASP A 83 7.77 17.06 -8.53
C ASP A 83 8.67 16.40 -9.57
N ASN A 84 10.00 16.50 -9.39
CA ASN A 84 11.03 15.95 -10.27
C ASN A 84 10.69 15.99 -11.77
N ARG A 85 10.29 17.16 -12.27
CA ARG A 85 9.71 17.32 -13.63
C ARG A 85 10.62 16.86 -14.77
N PHE A 86 11.92 16.74 -14.52
CA PHE A 86 12.93 16.36 -15.52
C PHE A 86 13.55 14.99 -15.22
N ASP A 87 12.93 14.19 -14.34
CA ASP A 87 13.36 12.84 -13.97
C ASP A 87 14.84 12.75 -13.56
N SER A 88 15.27 13.65 -12.67
CA SER A 88 16.64 13.71 -12.16
C SER A 88 16.86 12.67 -11.06
N ASP A 89 17.88 11.82 -11.22
CA ASP A 89 18.32 10.86 -10.19
C ASP A 89 18.70 11.56 -8.87
N GLN A 90 19.36 12.72 -8.96
CA GLN A 90 19.72 13.50 -7.77
C GLN A 90 18.48 13.94 -6.97
N TYR A 91 17.36 14.25 -7.64
CA TYR A 91 16.13 14.61 -6.96
C TYR A 91 15.44 13.39 -6.36
N ARG A 92 15.56 12.21 -6.98
CA ARG A 92 15.11 10.95 -6.38
C ARG A 92 15.90 10.64 -5.12
N GLU A 93 17.22 10.84 -5.14
CA GLU A 93 18.06 10.66 -3.95
C GLU A 93 17.74 11.69 -2.87
N ASN A 94 17.53 12.96 -3.22
CA ASN A 94 17.11 13.97 -2.24
C ASN A 94 15.75 13.62 -1.61
N VAL A 95 14.80 13.05 -2.38
CA VAL A 95 13.51 12.60 -1.83
C VAL A 95 13.70 11.36 -0.95
N ARG A 96 14.64 10.47 -1.28
CA ARG A 96 15.03 9.33 -0.45
C ARG A 96 15.56 9.79 0.91
N GLU A 97 16.49 10.74 0.91
CA GLU A 97 17.03 11.38 2.12
C GLU A 97 15.94 12.05 2.97
N LEU A 98 14.91 12.62 2.34
CA LEU A 98 13.77 13.25 3.03
C LEU A 98 12.71 12.25 3.51
N THR A 99 12.70 11.02 3.00
CA THR A 99 11.63 10.05 3.24
C THR A 99 11.44 9.73 4.73
N PRO A 100 12.50 9.50 5.54
CA PRO A 100 12.35 9.27 6.99
C PRO A 100 11.65 10.43 7.70
N ALA A 101 12.03 11.67 7.41
CA ALA A 101 11.41 12.87 7.98
C ALA A 101 9.96 13.02 7.54
N ILE A 102 9.67 12.83 6.25
CA ILE A 102 8.31 12.86 5.72
C ILE A 102 7.44 11.82 6.42
N MET A 103 7.91 10.59 6.57
CA MET A 103 7.14 9.52 7.22
C MET A 103 6.84 9.80 8.70
N ALA A 104 7.77 10.45 9.41
CA ALA A 104 7.60 10.82 10.81
C ALA A 104 6.46 11.84 11.00
N VAL A 105 6.40 12.89 10.17
CA VAL A 105 5.40 13.96 10.29
C VAL A 105 4.12 13.76 9.48
N LEU A 106 4.09 12.81 8.53
CA LEU A 106 2.91 12.59 7.69
C LEU A 106 1.70 12.14 8.52
N PRO A 107 0.54 12.83 8.45
CA PRO A 107 -0.67 12.42 9.16
C PRO A 107 -1.15 11.02 8.74
N VAL A 108 -1.75 10.29 9.68
CA VAL A 108 -2.10 8.88 9.50
C VAL A 108 -3.08 8.65 8.36
N GLU A 109 -3.95 9.62 8.08
CA GLU A 109 -4.95 9.59 7.02
C GLU A 109 -4.31 9.51 5.62
N PHE A 110 -3.10 10.06 5.46
CA PHE A 110 -2.36 10.05 4.19
C PHE A 110 -1.37 8.89 4.09
N ARG A 111 -1.08 8.17 5.18
CA ARG A 111 -0.14 7.04 5.18
C ARG A 111 -0.62 5.86 4.33
N THR A 112 -1.92 5.72 4.12
CA THR A 112 -2.52 4.72 3.20
C THR A 112 -2.02 4.90 1.76
N ARG A 113 -1.64 6.12 1.35
CA ARG A 113 -1.07 6.39 0.02
C ARG A 113 0.37 5.90 -0.13
N LEU A 114 1.08 5.72 0.99
CA LEU A 114 2.42 5.14 1.02
C LEU A 114 2.39 3.61 1.06
N ALA A 115 1.25 3.01 1.43
CA ALA A 115 1.08 1.58 1.33
C ALA A 115 1.23 1.15 -0.14
N PRO A 116 1.82 0.00 -0.42
CA PRO A 116 1.81 -0.53 -1.77
C PRO A 116 0.36 -0.79 -2.20
N GLN A 117 -0.18 0.08 -3.05
CA GLN A 117 -1.41 -0.25 -3.76
C GLN A 117 -1.11 -1.49 -4.62
N ASN A 118 -1.76 -2.60 -4.31
CA ASN A 118 -1.53 -3.96 -4.81
C ASN A 118 -0.42 -4.80 -4.13
N ASP A 119 0.06 -4.50 -2.92
CA ASP A 119 0.69 -5.58 -2.14
C ASP A 119 -0.37 -6.58 -1.65
N THR A 120 0.08 -7.82 -1.39
CA THR A 120 -0.76 -8.91 -0.90
C THR A 120 -1.62 -8.49 0.29
N MET A 121 -1.08 -7.67 1.20
CA MET A 121 -1.81 -7.19 2.37
C MET A 121 -2.95 -6.24 2.00
N SER A 122 -2.73 -5.27 1.10
CA SER A 122 -3.78 -4.35 0.65
C SER A 122 -4.87 -5.07 -0.16
N LEU A 123 -4.49 -6.06 -0.97
CA LEU A 123 -5.43 -6.92 -1.70
C LEU A 123 -6.27 -7.77 -0.74
N ILE A 124 -5.66 -8.39 0.28
CA ILE A 124 -6.37 -9.13 1.32
C ILE A 124 -7.32 -8.22 2.11
N ALA A 125 -6.85 -7.04 2.54
CA ALA A 125 -7.67 -6.09 3.29
C ALA A 125 -8.90 -5.64 2.48
N SER A 126 -8.70 -5.37 1.18
CA SER A 126 -9.79 -5.02 0.27
C SER A 126 -10.76 -6.18 0.13
N ALA A 127 -10.28 -7.40 -0.11
CA ALA A 127 -11.15 -8.58 -0.21
C ALA A 127 -11.95 -8.82 1.09
N MET A 128 -11.34 -8.64 2.26
CA MET A 128 -12.02 -8.75 3.56
C MET A 128 -13.13 -7.70 3.72
N LYS A 129 -12.87 -6.45 3.32
CA LYS A 129 -13.85 -5.36 3.36
C LYS A 129 -15.06 -5.67 2.47
N GLU A 130 -14.83 -5.93 1.19
CA GLU A 130 -15.89 -6.17 0.20
C GLU A 130 -16.72 -7.42 0.56
N CYS A 131 -16.07 -8.49 1.03
CA CYS A 131 -16.78 -9.68 1.53
C CYS A 131 -17.61 -9.40 2.79
N SER A 132 -17.21 -8.45 3.62
CA SER A 132 -17.97 -8.05 4.82
C SER A 132 -19.19 -7.20 4.44
N GLU A 133 -19.04 -6.29 3.48
CA GLU A 133 -20.13 -5.47 2.93
C GLU A 133 -21.18 -6.36 2.22
N ALA A 134 -20.75 -7.36 1.46
CA ALA A 134 -21.64 -8.37 0.88
C ALA A 134 -22.45 -9.13 1.94
N LYS A 135 -21.80 -9.61 3.01
CA LYS A 135 -22.46 -10.29 4.14
C LYS A 135 -23.45 -9.36 4.84
N GLN A 136 -23.08 -8.10 5.03
CA GLN A 136 -23.93 -7.09 5.66
C GLN A 136 -25.17 -6.78 4.81
N ALA A 137 -25.02 -6.65 3.49
CA ALA A 137 -26.14 -6.42 2.56
C ALA A 137 -27.16 -7.57 2.62
N VAL A 138 -26.69 -8.82 2.69
CA VAL A 138 -27.57 -9.99 2.87
C VAL A 138 -28.20 -10.02 4.25
N LEU A 139 -27.41 -9.84 5.32
CA LEU A 139 -27.85 -9.87 6.71
C LEU A 139 -28.93 -8.82 7.00
N LEU A 140 -28.78 -7.61 6.46
CA LEU A 140 -29.71 -6.50 6.65
C LEU A 140 -30.90 -6.53 5.66
N ASN A 141 -30.99 -7.56 4.82
CA ASN A 141 -31.99 -7.69 3.77
C ASN A 141 -32.10 -6.41 2.91
N ALA A 142 -30.95 -5.90 2.45
CA ALA A 142 -30.89 -4.75 1.56
C ALA A 142 -31.68 -5.02 0.26
N PRO A 143 -32.08 -3.97 -0.49
CA PRO A 143 -32.73 -4.13 -1.78
C PRO A 143 -31.95 -5.03 -2.74
N GLU A 144 -32.64 -5.80 -3.59
CA GLU A 144 -32.02 -6.82 -4.46
C GLU A 144 -30.87 -6.28 -5.31
N HIS A 145 -31.04 -5.10 -5.92
CA HIS A 145 -30.00 -4.48 -6.73
C HIS A 145 -28.73 -4.16 -5.92
N GLN A 146 -28.88 -3.80 -4.65
CA GLN A 146 -27.76 -3.54 -3.75
C GLN A 146 -27.09 -4.86 -3.34
N LYS A 147 -27.86 -5.90 -3.00
CA LYS A 147 -27.29 -7.25 -2.75
C LYS A 147 -26.50 -7.74 -3.95
N MET A 148 -27.03 -7.61 -5.16
CA MET A 148 -26.34 -7.99 -6.39
C MET A 148 -25.03 -7.23 -6.59
N LYS A 149 -25.00 -5.91 -6.34
CA LYS A 149 -23.78 -5.09 -6.40
C LYS A 149 -22.75 -5.59 -5.40
N GLU A 150 -23.08 -5.60 -4.11
CA GLU A 150 -22.13 -5.89 -3.03
C GLU A 150 -21.60 -7.33 -3.13
N VAL A 151 -22.46 -8.31 -3.46
CA VAL A 151 -22.03 -9.71 -3.68
C VAL A 151 -21.10 -9.81 -4.90
N SER A 152 -21.37 -9.08 -5.98
CA SER A 152 -20.50 -9.09 -7.16
C SER A 152 -19.14 -8.44 -6.88
N GLU A 153 -19.11 -7.33 -6.13
CA GLU A 153 -17.87 -6.68 -5.69
C GLU A 153 -17.05 -7.58 -4.76
N GLY A 154 -17.72 -8.29 -3.83
CA GLY A 154 -17.12 -9.31 -2.99
C GLY A 154 -16.46 -10.44 -3.81
N ILE A 155 -17.17 -11.01 -4.78
CA ILE A 155 -16.63 -12.05 -5.68
C ILE A 155 -15.43 -11.51 -6.48
N ALA A 156 -15.57 -10.34 -7.11
CA ALA A 156 -14.50 -9.74 -7.91
C ALA A 156 -13.24 -9.46 -7.07
N SER A 157 -13.41 -9.04 -5.82
CA SER A 157 -12.30 -8.78 -4.90
C SER A 157 -11.47 -10.04 -4.60
N LEU A 158 -12.11 -11.22 -4.51
CA LEU A 158 -11.42 -12.50 -4.28
C LEU A 158 -10.60 -12.92 -5.51
N PHE A 159 -11.13 -12.70 -6.72
CA PHE A 159 -10.38 -12.95 -7.96
C PHE A 159 -9.12 -12.09 -8.07
N ARG A 160 -9.16 -10.84 -7.58
CA ARG A 160 -7.99 -9.95 -7.57
C ARG A 160 -6.84 -10.44 -6.67
N LEU A 161 -7.07 -11.41 -5.78
CA LEU A 161 -6.00 -12.05 -5.00
C LEU A 161 -5.08 -12.92 -5.88
N MET A 162 -5.59 -13.42 -7.02
CA MET A 162 -4.89 -14.31 -7.95
C MET A 162 -5.15 -13.85 -9.40
N PRO A 163 -4.68 -12.65 -9.80
CA PRO A 163 -5.04 -12.03 -11.07
C PRO A 163 -4.63 -12.87 -12.30
N GLU A 164 -3.49 -13.57 -12.20
CA GLU A 164 -2.98 -14.45 -13.26
C GLU A 164 -3.81 -15.75 -13.41
N GLN A 165 -4.65 -16.08 -12.43
CA GLN A 165 -5.47 -17.30 -12.42
C GLN A 165 -6.97 -17.03 -12.60
N VAL A 166 -7.38 -15.80 -12.94
CA VAL A 166 -8.80 -15.42 -13.05
C VAL A 166 -9.55 -16.32 -14.03
N GLY A 167 -8.98 -16.58 -15.22
CA GLY A 167 -9.58 -17.47 -16.22
C GLY A 167 -9.84 -18.88 -15.68
N PRO A 168 -8.78 -19.61 -15.26
CA PRO A 168 -8.94 -20.93 -14.64
C PRO A 168 -9.90 -20.96 -13.44
N LEU A 169 -9.82 -19.97 -12.53
CA LEU A 169 -10.71 -19.89 -11.37
C LEU A 169 -12.17 -19.68 -11.78
N MET A 170 -12.45 -18.83 -12.77
CA MET A 170 -13.80 -18.64 -13.30
C MET A 170 -14.35 -19.94 -13.88
N THR A 171 -13.55 -20.68 -14.64
CA THR A 171 -13.94 -22.00 -15.16
C THR A 171 -14.28 -22.96 -14.02
N MET A 172 -13.42 -23.07 -13.01
CA MET A 172 -13.66 -23.94 -11.85
C MET A 172 -14.93 -23.58 -11.09
N VAL A 173 -15.15 -22.28 -10.80
CA VAL A 173 -16.36 -21.80 -10.10
C VAL A 173 -17.61 -22.07 -10.92
N THR A 174 -17.58 -21.78 -12.23
CA THR A 174 -18.71 -22.05 -13.13
C THR A 174 -19.07 -23.53 -13.14
N SER A 175 -18.08 -24.42 -13.21
CA SER A 175 -18.31 -25.87 -13.11
C SER A 175 -18.86 -26.30 -11.75
N MET A 176 -18.36 -25.75 -10.64
CA MET A 176 -18.85 -26.05 -9.29
C MET A 176 -20.30 -25.62 -9.07
N LEU A 177 -20.72 -24.51 -9.70
CA LEU A 177 -22.10 -24.00 -9.62
C LEU A 177 -23.06 -24.75 -10.55
N GLY A 178 -22.60 -25.76 -11.29
CA GLY A 178 -23.44 -26.54 -12.21
C GLY A 178 -23.95 -25.71 -13.40
N VAL A 179 -23.26 -24.63 -13.73
CA VAL A 179 -23.55 -23.80 -14.91
C VAL A 179 -22.79 -24.40 -16.10
N ILE A 180 -23.25 -25.55 -16.58
CA ILE A 180 -22.80 -26.18 -17.84
C ILE A 180 -24.03 -26.62 -18.61
#